data_AF-A0A9P1DC82-F1
#
_entry.id   AF-A0A9P1DC82-F1
#
_cell.length_a   1.000
_cell.length_b   1.000
_cell.length_c   1.000
_cell.angle_alpha   90.00
_cell.angle_beta   90.00
_cell.angle_gamma   90.00
#
_symmetry.space_group_name_H-M   'P 1'
#
loop_
_entity.id
_entity.type
_entity.pdbx_description
1 polymer ?
#
loop_
_entity_poly.entity_id
_entity_poly.type
_entity_poly.pdbx_seq_one_letter_code
_entity_poly.pdbx_strand_id
1 'polypeptide(L)'
;MGPAQTESSRQEDGDAAFDFYKVARQLGSVWIPVLFGGLSTGIRTTNLSYLGLNFFAQQYTDLRPGDIRCEDTPEASYCQAAINDNLFWSTTIGAIGSVLHFVLGPFLGALSDAIGRRPVILLCSLLGYPSLVSLALFVYRNVSMYITFALMPLGELPVLAIWFAYIVDLIEDSRDSSVAFGLVSAGALLSTMVGATVGNFLSLQEGVAAMMFFDIIILLPYLVCCLPE
;
A
#
# COMPACT_ATOMS: atom_id res chain seq x y z
N MET A 1 -32.86 -21.56 47.00
CA MET A 1 -32.56 -20.28 46.33
C MET A 1 -31.16 -19.86 46.75
N GLY A 2 -30.15 -20.23 45.96
CA GLY A 2 -28.78 -19.74 46.12
C GLY A 2 -28.52 -18.67 45.06
N PRO A 3 -27.88 -17.54 45.39
CA PRO A 3 -27.67 -16.47 44.42
C PRO A 3 -26.61 -16.89 43.40
N ALA A 4 -26.93 -16.63 42.13
CA ALA A 4 -26.08 -16.87 40.98
C ALA A 4 -24.98 -15.82 40.85
N GLN A 5 -23.88 -16.26 40.28
CA GLN A 5 -22.61 -15.58 40.02
C GLN A 5 -22.77 -14.26 39.24
N THR A 6 -22.13 -13.19 39.73
CA THR A 6 -22.04 -11.90 39.02
C THR A 6 -20.64 -11.27 39.08
N GLU A 7 -19.58 -12.05 39.33
CA GLU A 7 -18.21 -11.52 39.48
C GLU A 7 -17.26 -11.84 38.31
N SER A 8 -17.68 -12.59 37.29
CA SER A 8 -16.78 -13.03 36.20
C SER A 8 -16.45 -11.94 35.16
N SER A 9 -17.32 -10.95 34.96
CA SER A 9 -17.18 -10.03 33.82
C SER A 9 -16.18 -8.89 34.03
N ARG A 10 -15.76 -8.62 35.27
CA ARG A 10 -14.86 -7.48 35.57
C ARG A 10 -13.37 -7.86 35.54
N GLN A 11 -13.07 -9.16 35.64
CA GLN A 11 -11.71 -9.66 35.65
C GLN A 11 -11.22 -10.01 34.24
N GLU A 12 -12.11 -10.42 33.33
CA GLU A 12 -11.80 -10.63 31.91
C GLU A 12 -11.40 -9.34 31.17
N ASP A 13 -12.01 -8.19 31.49
CA ASP A 13 -11.66 -6.90 30.86
C ASP A 13 -10.24 -6.41 31.21
N GLY A 14 -9.75 -6.76 32.41
CA GLY A 14 -8.39 -6.41 32.86
C GLY A 14 -7.31 -7.22 32.16
N ASP A 15 -7.56 -8.52 31.96
CA ASP A 15 -6.65 -9.41 31.23
C ASP A 15 -6.64 -9.11 29.73
N ALA A 16 -7.80 -8.81 29.13
CA ALA A 16 -7.89 -8.48 27.70
C ALA A 16 -7.13 -7.20 27.31
N ALA A 17 -7.17 -6.16 28.15
CA ALA A 17 -6.41 -4.93 27.91
C ALA A 17 -4.90 -5.14 28.05
N PHE A 18 -4.48 -6.01 28.98
CA PHE A 18 -3.09 -6.37 29.18
C PHE A 18 -2.54 -7.21 28.01
N ASP A 19 -3.34 -8.16 27.50
CA ASP A 19 -3.02 -8.96 26.32
C ASP A 19 -2.89 -8.09 25.06
N PHE A 20 -3.79 -7.13 24.88
CA PHE A 20 -3.72 -6.20 23.73
C PHE A 20 -2.44 -5.36 23.74
N TYR A 21 -2.04 -4.82 24.90
CA TYR A 21 -0.82 -4.05 25.02
C TYR A 21 0.43 -4.91 24.77
N LYS A 22 0.44 -6.15 25.25
CA LYS A 22 1.52 -7.12 25.01
C LYS A 22 1.69 -7.40 23.51
N VAL A 23 0.60 -7.70 22.81
CA VAL A 23 0.59 -7.95 21.35
C VAL A 23 1.04 -6.71 20.59
N ALA A 24 0.51 -5.52 20.92
CA ALA A 24 0.89 -4.27 20.28
C ALA A 24 2.40 -3.98 20.42
N ARG A 25 2.99 -4.32 21.57
CA ARG A 25 4.42 -4.16 21.83
C ARG A 25 5.27 -5.15 21.04
N GLN A 26 4.86 -6.41 20.93
CA GLN A 26 5.55 -7.42 20.09
C GLN A 26 5.57 -7.01 18.61
N LEU A 27 4.50 -6.35 18.15
CA LEU A 27 4.38 -5.80 16.79
C LEU A 27 5.14 -4.47 16.58
N GLY A 28 5.94 -4.01 17.54
CA GLY A 28 6.67 -2.73 17.49
C GLY A 28 7.40 -2.47 16.16
N SER A 29 8.06 -3.50 15.61
CA SER A 29 8.80 -3.40 14.35
C SER A 29 7.93 -3.33 13.09
N VAL A 30 6.67 -3.77 13.17
CA VAL A 30 5.74 -3.86 12.04
C VAL A 30 4.91 -2.58 11.89
N TRP A 31 4.71 -1.83 12.97
CA TRP A 31 3.89 -0.61 12.97
C TRP A 31 4.38 0.47 12.01
N ILE A 32 5.70 0.68 11.89
CA ILE A 32 6.26 1.68 10.98
C ILE A 32 5.90 1.34 9.52
N PRO A 33 6.24 0.14 8.98
CA PRO A 33 5.83 -0.27 7.63
C PRO A 33 4.32 -0.19 7.40
N VAL A 34 3.53 -0.62 8.38
CA VAL A 34 2.07 -0.68 8.23
C VAL A 34 1.47 0.72 8.11
N LEU A 35 1.86 1.63 9.01
CA LEU A 35 1.29 2.98 9.04
C LEU A 35 1.78 3.81 7.85
N PHE A 36 3.09 3.83 7.59
CA PHE A 36 3.64 4.61 6.48
C PHE A 36 3.32 3.98 5.12
N GLY A 37 3.31 2.65 5.04
CA GLY A 37 2.94 1.93 3.81
C GLY A 37 1.47 2.14 3.48
N GLY A 38 0.58 2.10 4.48
CA GLY A 38 -0.83 2.43 4.31
C GLY A 38 -1.04 3.89 3.89
N LEU A 39 -0.35 4.84 4.51
CA LEU A 39 -0.38 6.26 4.09
C LEU A 39 0.07 6.44 2.63
N SER A 40 1.21 5.85 2.26
CA SER A 40 1.75 5.88 0.89
C SER A 40 0.78 5.27 -0.11
N THR A 41 0.18 4.12 0.21
CA THR A 41 -0.82 3.43 -0.62
C THR A 41 -2.09 4.26 -0.78
N GLY A 42 -2.58 4.88 0.30
CA GLY A 42 -3.74 5.77 0.26
C GLY A 42 -3.51 6.98 -0.65
N ILE A 43 -2.35 7.64 -0.54
CA ILE A 43 -2.00 8.76 -1.42
C ILE A 43 -1.85 8.29 -2.87
N ARG A 44 -1.26 7.10 -3.09
CA ARG A 44 -1.05 6.54 -4.43
C ARG A 44 -2.35 6.25 -5.13
N THR A 45 -3.28 5.57 -4.46
CA THR A 45 -4.56 5.13 -5.04
C THR A 45 -5.42 6.30 -5.52
N THR A 46 -5.46 7.40 -4.76
CA THR A 46 -6.20 8.60 -5.18
C THR A 46 -5.51 9.31 -6.34
N ASN A 47 -4.19 9.52 -6.27
CA ASN A 47 -3.45 10.27 -7.29
C ASN A 47 -3.29 9.53 -8.62
N LEU A 48 -3.18 8.20 -8.61
CA LEU A 48 -2.94 7.42 -9.82
C LEU A 48 -4.06 7.56 -10.85
N SER A 49 -5.32 7.61 -10.38
CA SER A 49 -6.49 7.81 -11.24
C SER A 49 -6.44 9.18 -11.92
N TYR A 50 -6.11 10.23 -11.18
CA TYR A 50 -5.96 11.59 -11.72
C TYR A 50 -4.79 11.70 -12.71
N LEU A 51 -3.67 11.06 -12.40
CA LEU A 51 -2.49 11.06 -13.29
C LEU A 51 -2.78 10.37 -14.62
N GLY A 52 -3.49 9.25 -14.59
CA GLY A 52 -3.95 8.54 -15.78
C GLY A 52 -4.87 9.39 -16.64
N LEU A 53 -5.89 10.00 -16.03
CA LEU A 53 -6.81 10.89 -16.73
C LEU A 53 -6.11 12.07 -17.39
N ASN A 54 -5.21 12.75 -16.67
CA ASN A 54 -4.46 13.88 -17.21
C ASN A 54 -3.54 13.47 -18.37
N PHE A 55 -2.92 12.29 -18.30
CA PHE A 55 -2.09 11.76 -19.38
C PHE A 55 -2.89 11.48 -20.65
N PHE A 56 -4.03 10.78 -20.55
CA PHE A 56 -4.84 10.48 -21.73
C PHE A 56 -5.55 11.71 -22.28
N ALA A 57 -6.00 12.63 -21.42
CA ALA A 57 -6.62 13.87 -21.87
C ALA A 57 -5.67 14.69 -22.76
N GLN A 58 -4.37 14.75 -22.43
CA GLN A 58 -3.35 15.40 -23.25
C GLN A 58 -3.21 14.81 -24.67
N GLN A 59 -3.66 13.56 -24.91
CA GLN A 59 -3.62 12.96 -26.25
C GLN A 59 -4.81 13.38 -27.12
N TYR A 60 -5.89 13.85 -26.50
CA TYR A 60 -7.13 14.21 -27.16
C TYR A 60 -7.31 15.74 -27.32
N THR A 61 -6.37 16.54 -26.83
CA THR A 61 -6.42 18.00 -26.94
C THR A 61 -5.03 18.61 -27.10
N ASP A 62 -4.95 19.74 -27.81
CA ASP A 62 -3.74 20.56 -27.94
C ASP A 62 -3.57 21.56 -26.80
N LEU A 63 -4.45 21.52 -25.79
CA LEU A 63 -4.37 22.40 -24.62
C LEU A 63 -3.11 22.12 -23.79
N ARG A 64 -2.61 23.14 -23.12
CA ARG A 64 -1.46 22.99 -22.22
C ARG A 64 -1.86 22.12 -21.02
N PRO A 65 -0.94 21.28 -20.48
CA PRO A 65 -1.22 20.39 -19.36
C PRO A 65 -1.86 21.05 -18.13
N GLY A 66 -1.56 22.33 -17.86
CA GLY A 66 -2.11 23.07 -16.72
C GLY A 66 -3.56 23.54 -16.90
N ASP A 67 -4.06 23.58 -18.14
CA ASP A 67 -5.42 24.04 -18.45
C ASP A 67 -6.42 22.87 -18.54
N ILE A 68 -5.92 21.63 -18.50
CA ILE A 68 -6.75 20.41 -18.57
C ILE A 68 -7.30 20.10 -17.17
N ARG A 69 -8.57 20.46 -16.93
CA ARG A 69 -9.28 20.17 -15.68
C ARG A 69 -10.50 19.29 -15.94
N CYS A 70 -10.25 17.99 -16.12
CA CYS A 70 -11.33 17.00 -16.29
C CYS A 70 -12.18 16.78 -15.03
N GLU A 71 -11.71 17.26 -13.88
CA GLU A 71 -12.47 17.26 -12.63
C GLU A 71 -13.65 18.25 -12.68
N ASP A 72 -13.42 19.47 -13.15
CA ASP A 72 -14.45 20.51 -13.18
C ASP A 72 -15.41 20.35 -14.37
N THR A 73 -14.92 19.79 -15.48
CA THR A 73 -15.63 19.73 -16.77
C THR A 73 -15.66 18.33 -17.37
N PRO A 74 -16.31 17.34 -16.71
CA PRO A 74 -16.34 15.96 -17.18
C PRO A 74 -17.11 15.77 -18.50
N GLU A 75 -17.94 16.75 -18.88
CA GLU A 75 -18.73 16.71 -20.11
C GLU A 75 -17.91 16.97 -21.38
N ALA A 76 -16.67 17.46 -21.23
CA ALA A 76 -15.81 17.70 -22.37
C ALA A 76 -15.46 16.38 -23.09
N SER A 77 -15.56 16.37 -24.42
CA SER A 77 -15.35 15.16 -25.24
C SER A 77 -13.97 14.53 -25.05
N TYR A 78 -12.93 15.33 -24.87
CA TYR A 78 -11.57 14.85 -24.60
C TYR A 78 -11.44 14.18 -23.23
N CYS A 79 -12.21 14.61 -22.21
CA CYS A 79 -12.23 13.97 -20.90
C CYS A 79 -12.97 12.63 -20.94
N GLN A 80 -14.08 12.54 -21.68
CA GLN A 80 -14.80 11.28 -21.84
C GLN A 80 -13.95 10.22 -22.58
N ALA A 81 -13.24 10.62 -23.63
CA ALA A 81 -12.30 9.74 -24.31
C ALA A 81 -11.16 9.29 -23.38
N ALA A 82 -10.58 10.22 -22.62
CA ALA A 82 -9.53 9.92 -21.66
C ALA A 82 -9.97 8.97 -20.53
N ILE A 83 -11.22 9.10 -20.05
CA ILE A 83 -11.79 8.20 -19.04
C ILE A 83 -11.82 6.77 -19.56
N ASN A 84 -12.28 6.54 -20.79
CA ASN A 84 -12.38 5.21 -21.38
C ASN A 84 -11.00 4.53 -21.50
N ASP A 85 -9.99 5.27 -21.95
CA ASP A 85 -8.63 4.74 -22.05
C ASP A 85 -8.02 4.45 -20.69
N ASN A 86 -8.20 5.37 -19.74
CA ASN A 86 -7.69 5.20 -18.39
C ASN A 86 -8.30 3.96 -17.71
N LEU A 87 -9.61 3.77 -17.89
CA LEU A 87 -10.32 2.58 -17.38
C LEU A 87 -9.82 1.31 -18.06
N PHE A 88 -9.66 1.31 -19.39
CA PHE A 88 -9.13 0.17 -20.13
C PHE A 88 -7.75 -0.25 -19.62
N TRP A 89 -6.81 0.70 -19.47
CA TRP A 89 -5.46 0.40 -18.99
C TRP A 89 -5.44 -0.03 -17.52
N SER A 90 -6.14 0.69 -16.65
CA SER A 90 -6.17 0.38 -15.20
C SER A 90 -6.78 -0.99 -14.93
N THR A 91 -7.87 -1.34 -15.61
CA THR A 91 -8.51 -2.66 -15.47
C THR A 91 -7.65 -3.78 -16.05
N THR A 92 -7.01 -3.55 -17.19
CA THR A 92 -6.08 -4.52 -17.81
C THR A 92 -4.90 -4.82 -16.88
N ILE A 93 -4.28 -3.78 -16.31
CA ILE A 93 -3.16 -3.94 -15.37
C ILE A 93 -3.63 -4.63 -14.09
N GLY A 94 -4.79 -4.27 -13.55
CA GLY A 94 -5.37 -4.94 -12.39
C GLY A 94 -5.64 -6.43 -12.63
N ALA A 95 -6.11 -6.79 -13.83
CA ALA A 95 -6.30 -8.18 -14.22
C ALA A 95 -4.96 -8.94 -14.32
N ILE A 96 -3.94 -8.34 -14.96
CA ILE A 96 -2.58 -8.89 -15.02
C ILE A 96 -2.01 -9.07 -13.60
N GLY A 97 -2.15 -8.05 -12.75
CA GLY A 97 -1.73 -8.09 -11.35
C GLY A 97 -2.40 -9.23 -10.59
N SER A 98 -3.70 -9.45 -10.78
CA SER A 98 -4.43 -10.57 -10.16
C SER A 98 -3.90 -11.94 -10.59
N VAL A 99 -3.59 -12.10 -11.88
CA VAL A 99 -2.96 -13.34 -12.40
C VAL A 99 -1.56 -13.51 -11.81
N LEU A 100 -0.76 -12.45 -11.73
CA LEU A 100 0.56 -12.48 -11.11
C LEU A 100 0.48 -12.84 -9.63
N HIS A 101 -0.48 -12.29 -8.88
CA HIS A 101 -0.73 -12.66 -7.49
C HIS A 101 -1.05 -14.14 -7.34
N PHE A 102 -1.91 -14.67 -8.22
CA PHE A 102 -2.29 -16.08 -8.20
C PHE A 102 -1.11 -17.01 -8.52
N VAL A 103 -0.31 -16.67 -9.52
CA VAL A 103 0.83 -17.49 -9.95
C VAL A 103 2.01 -17.33 -9.00
N LEU A 104 2.47 -16.10 -8.75
CA LEU A 104 3.68 -15.81 -7.97
C LEU A 104 3.47 -15.91 -6.46
N GLY A 105 2.23 -15.81 -5.96
CA GLY A 105 1.93 -15.88 -4.53
C GLY A 105 2.51 -17.13 -3.85
N PRO A 106 2.19 -18.35 -4.34
CA PRO A 106 2.77 -19.58 -3.80
C PRO A 106 4.29 -19.65 -3.92
N PHE A 107 4.87 -19.21 -5.05
CA PHE A 107 6.33 -19.22 -5.24
C PHE A 107 7.04 -18.27 -4.27
N LEU A 108 6.53 -17.06 -4.09
CA LEU A 108 7.09 -16.08 -3.16
C LEU A 108 6.93 -16.51 -1.71
N GLY A 109 5.82 -17.18 -1.37
CA GLY A 109 5.64 -17.83 -0.08
C GLY A 109 6.75 -18.86 0.20
N ALA A 110 6.91 -19.83 -0.70
CA ALA A 110 7.96 -20.86 -0.58
C ALA A 110 9.39 -20.26 -0.58
N LEU A 111 9.63 -19.22 -1.37
CA LEU A 111 10.90 -18.51 -1.41
C LEU A 111 11.20 -17.81 -0.07
N SER A 112 10.17 -17.21 0.55
CA SER A 112 10.27 -16.57 1.85
C SER A 112 10.56 -17.55 2.98
N ASP A 113 10.07 -18.79 2.86
CA ASP A 113 10.36 -19.84 3.83
C ASP A 113 11.79 -20.38 3.67
N ALA A 114 12.35 -20.37 2.45
CA ALA A 114 13.70 -20.87 2.17
C ALA A 114 14.83 -19.86 2.46
N ILE A 115 14.65 -18.58 2.07
CA ILE A 115 15.67 -17.53 2.21
C ILE A 115 15.48 -16.73 3.51
N GLY A 116 14.26 -16.77 4.08
CA GLY A 116 13.83 -15.96 5.21
C GLY A 116 12.87 -14.85 4.79
N ARG A 117 11.94 -14.50 5.67
CA ARG A 117 10.84 -13.57 5.36
C ARG A 117 11.32 -12.13 5.12
N ARG A 118 12.21 -11.63 5.99
CA ARG A 118 12.74 -10.26 5.93
C ARG A 118 13.42 -9.90 4.59
N PRO A 119 14.40 -10.69 4.08
CA PRO A 119 15.06 -10.36 2.81
C PRO A 119 14.10 -10.42 1.61
N VAL A 120 13.11 -11.33 1.62
CA VAL A 120 12.14 -11.41 0.52
C VAL A 120 11.18 -10.22 0.53
N ILE A 121 10.70 -9.79 1.70
CA ILE A 121 9.90 -8.56 1.84
C ILE A 121 10.68 -7.37 1.27
N LEU A 122 11.96 -7.23 1.64
CA LEU A 122 12.83 -6.16 1.15
C LEU A 122 13.03 -6.19 -0.36
N LEU A 123 13.32 -7.37 -0.92
CA LEU A 123 13.50 -7.55 -2.35
C LEU A 123 12.26 -7.12 -3.11
N CYS A 124 11.06 -7.54 -2.67
CA CYS A 124 9.82 -7.16 -3.31
C CYS A 124 9.56 -5.65 -3.23
N SER A 125 9.82 -5.03 -2.07
CA SER A 125 9.72 -3.57 -1.91
C SER A 125 10.68 -2.81 -2.83
N LEU A 126 11.91 -3.30 -3.00
CA LEU A 126 12.90 -2.72 -3.92
C LEU A 126 12.47 -2.84 -5.39
N LEU A 127 11.88 -3.97 -5.78
CA LEU A 127 11.37 -4.19 -7.13
C LEU A 127 10.18 -3.28 -7.48
N GLY A 128 9.44 -2.79 -6.49
CA GLY A 128 8.37 -1.82 -6.69
C GLY A 128 8.84 -0.38 -6.89
N TYR A 129 10.04 -0.03 -6.42
CA TYR A 129 10.57 1.34 -6.46
C TYR A 129 10.68 1.95 -7.88
N PRO A 130 11.08 1.20 -8.93
CA PRO A 130 11.08 1.71 -10.30
C PRO A 130 9.73 2.25 -10.77
N SER A 131 8.61 1.66 -10.32
CA SER A 131 7.27 2.15 -10.68
C SER A 131 7.01 3.55 -10.12
N LEU A 132 7.45 3.81 -8.88
CA LEU A 132 7.33 5.12 -8.22
C LEU A 132 8.25 6.16 -8.86
N VAL A 133 9.47 5.77 -9.22
CA VAL A 133 10.41 6.66 -9.93
C VAL A 133 9.85 7.04 -11.31
N SER A 134 9.27 6.09 -12.04
CA SER A 134 8.60 6.36 -13.31
C SER A 134 7.42 7.34 -13.14
N LEU A 135 6.63 7.17 -12.08
CA LEU A 135 5.54 8.08 -11.75
C LEU A 135 6.05 9.50 -11.46
N ALA A 136 7.14 9.63 -10.71
CA ALA A 136 7.79 10.92 -10.46
C ALA A 136 8.33 11.56 -11.75
N LEU A 137 8.94 10.78 -12.63
CA LEU A 137 9.40 11.27 -13.94
C LEU A 137 8.24 11.78 -14.79
N PHE A 138 7.08 11.12 -14.77
CA PHE A 138 5.89 11.65 -15.42
C PHE A 138 5.48 13.01 -14.84
N VAL A 139 5.35 13.12 -13.52
CA VAL A 139 4.87 14.35 -12.87
C VAL A 139 5.84 15.54 -13.04
N TYR A 140 7.14 15.31 -12.94
CA TYR A 140 8.14 16.39 -13.00
C TYR A 140 8.67 16.69 -14.41
N ARG A 141 8.71 15.68 -15.31
CA ARG A 141 9.34 15.80 -16.64
C ARG A 141 8.37 15.48 -17.79
N ASN A 142 7.11 15.19 -17.50
CA ASN A 142 6.08 14.80 -18.47
C ASN A 142 6.50 13.61 -19.36
N VAL A 143 7.23 12.65 -18.77
CA VAL A 143 7.63 11.39 -19.45
C VAL A 143 6.42 10.49 -19.63
N SER A 144 6.39 9.69 -20.71
CA SER A 144 5.26 8.80 -21.01
C SER A 144 4.83 7.91 -19.83
N MET A 145 3.55 7.96 -19.49
CA MET A 145 2.96 7.16 -18.40
C MET A 145 2.89 5.66 -18.70
N TYR A 146 3.03 5.26 -19.98
CA TYR A 146 3.10 3.84 -20.36
C TYR A 146 4.22 3.07 -19.65
N ILE A 147 5.33 3.74 -19.33
CA ILE A 147 6.43 3.13 -18.57
C ILE A 147 5.97 2.78 -17.15
N THR A 148 5.24 3.69 -16.50
CA THR A 148 4.67 3.47 -15.17
C THR A 148 3.71 2.28 -15.18
N PHE A 149 2.83 2.21 -16.18
CA PHE A 149 1.90 1.09 -16.35
C PHE A 149 2.61 -0.25 -16.57
N ALA A 150 3.71 -0.28 -17.32
CA ALA A 150 4.50 -1.49 -17.53
C ALA A 150 5.22 -1.95 -16.25
N LEU A 151 5.62 -1.02 -15.38
CA LEU A 151 6.34 -1.31 -14.13
C LEU A 151 5.42 -1.55 -12.93
N MET A 152 4.16 -1.13 -12.99
CA MET A 152 3.19 -1.28 -11.91
C MET A 152 3.03 -2.73 -11.42
N PRO A 153 2.98 -3.76 -12.29
CA PRO A 153 2.90 -5.14 -11.84
C PRO A 153 4.09 -5.61 -10.98
N LEU A 154 5.26 -4.97 -11.09
CA LEU A 154 6.41 -5.26 -10.22
C LEU A 154 6.27 -4.63 -8.83
N GLY A 155 5.49 -3.55 -8.72
CA GLY A 155 5.15 -2.94 -7.43
C GLY A 155 4.03 -3.68 -6.69
N GLU A 156 3.13 -4.31 -7.44
CA GLU A 156 2.02 -5.11 -6.91
C GLU A 156 2.41 -6.60 -6.83
N LEU A 157 3.55 -6.91 -6.22
CA LEU A 157 3.89 -8.31 -5.91
C LEU A 157 3.09 -8.78 -4.68
N PRO A 158 2.76 -10.08 -4.57
CA PRO A 158 1.95 -10.62 -3.47
C PRO A 158 2.73 -10.74 -2.14
N VAL A 159 3.22 -9.61 -1.62
CA VAL A 159 4.02 -9.53 -0.38
C VAL A 159 3.16 -9.67 0.88
N LEU A 160 1.86 -9.36 0.78
CA LEU A 160 0.94 -9.35 1.92
C LEU A 160 0.89 -10.71 2.65
N ALA A 161 0.96 -11.82 1.91
CA ALA A 161 0.99 -13.16 2.50
C ALA A 161 2.26 -13.39 3.34
N ILE A 162 3.41 -12.90 2.87
CA ILE A 162 4.68 -12.99 3.58
C ILE A 162 4.66 -12.11 4.83
N TRP A 163 4.01 -10.94 4.77
CA TRP A 163 3.78 -10.08 5.93
C TRP A 163 2.95 -10.76 7.01
N PHE A 164 1.86 -11.43 6.65
CA PHE A 164 1.06 -12.17 7.62
C PHE A 164 1.85 -13.32 8.25
N ALA A 165 2.62 -14.05 7.46
CA ALA A 165 3.47 -15.10 8.00
C ALA A 165 4.56 -14.52 8.92
N TYR A 166 5.11 -13.35 8.59
CA TYR A 166 6.08 -12.63 9.44
C TYR A 166 5.46 -12.14 10.76
N ILE A 167 4.19 -11.73 10.75
CA ILE A 167 3.46 -11.34 11.96
C ILE A 167 3.31 -12.54 12.89
N VAL A 168 2.94 -13.72 12.36
CA VAL A 168 2.82 -14.94 13.18
C VAL A 168 4.15 -15.30 13.83
N ASP A 169 5.26 -15.21 13.09
CA ASP A 169 6.59 -15.50 13.62
C ASP A 169 7.02 -14.56 14.77
N LEU A 170 6.42 -13.37 14.89
CA LEU A 170 6.69 -12.41 15.96
C LEU A 170 5.88 -12.66 17.24
N ILE A 171 4.77 -13.38 17.13
CA ILE A 171 3.86 -13.63 18.26
C ILE A 171 4.30 -14.90 18.98
N GLU A 172 4.49 -14.80 20.29
CA GLU A 172 4.91 -15.92 21.13
C GLU A 172 3.80 -16.97 21.33
N ASP A 173 2.54 -16.55 21.39
CA ASP A 173 1.38 -17.43 21.59
C ASP A 173 0.48 -17.46 20.35
N SER A 174 0.29 -18.64 19.76
CA SER A 174 -0.60 -18.87 18.61
C SER A 174 -2.03 -18.39 18.82
N ARG A 175 -2.53 -18.33 20.07
CA ARG A 175 -3.88 -17.86 20.40
C ARG A 175 -4.04 -16.37 20.08
N ASP A 176 -2.97 -15.59 20.29
CA ASP A 176 -2.95 -14.14 20.13
C ASP A 176 -2.72 -13.70 18.68
N SER A 177 -2.33 -14.62 17.78
CA SER A 177 -2.10 -14.33 16.36
C SER A 177 -3.35 -13.76 15.68
N SER A 178 -4.55 -14.23 16.07
CA SER A 178 -5.81 -13.72 15.54
C SER A 178 -6.05 -12.25 15.87
N VAL A 179 -5.72 -11.83 17.10
CA VAL A 179 -5.80 -10.45 17.57
C VAL A 179 -4.74 -9.59 16.88
N ALA A 180 -3.52 -10.11 16.73
CA ALA A 180 -2.43 -9.45 16.00
C ALA A 180 -2.83 -9.13 14.55
N PHE A 181 -3.44 -10.09 13.84
CA PHE A 181 -3.94 -9.87 12.48
C PHE A 181 -5.02 -8.80 12.41
N GLY A 182 -6.00 -8.85 13.32
CA GLY A 182 -7.05 -7.84 13.38
C GLY A 182 -6.49 -6.44 13.62
N LEU A 183 -5.54 -6.33 14.55
CA LEU A 183 -4.92 -5.06 14.94
C LEU A 183 -4.07 -4.45 13.81
N VAL A 184 -3.21 -5.26 13.18
CA VAL A 184 -2.40 -4.81 12.04
C VAL A 184 -3.27 -4.42 10.85
N SER A 185 -4.29 -5.23 10.54
CA SER A 185 -5.20 -4.95 9.42
C SER A 185 -6.00 -3.66 9.66
N ALA A 186 -6.49 -3.45 10.88
CA ALA A 186 -7.17 -2.21 11.26
C ALA A 186 -6.25 -0.99 11.12
N GLY A 187 -5.00 -1.11 11.57
CA GLY A 187 -3.98 -0.06 11.41
C GLY A 187 -3.67 0.25 9.94
N ALA A 188 -3.54 -0.78 9.10
CA ALA A 188 -3.30 -0.64 7.66
C ALA A 188 -4.47 0.06 6.95
N LEU A 189 -5.71 -0.32 7.27
CA LEU A 189 -6.89 0.30 6.70
C LEU A 189 -7.06 1.75 7.15
N LEU A 190 -6.88 2.02 8.45
CA LEU A 190 -6.98 3.38 8.99
C LEU A 190 -5.94 4.31 8.37
N SER A 191 -4.69 3.87 8.28
CA SER A 191 -3.63 4.65 7.62
C SER A 191 -3.89 4.87 6.14
N THR A 192 -4.45 3.88 5.43
CA THR A 192 -4.87 4.03 4.02
C THR A 192 -5.99 5.06 3.87
N MET A 193 -6.99 5.06 4.76
CA MET A 193 -8.06 6.06 4.75
C MET A 193 -7.53 7.47 5.01
N VAL A 194 -6.63 7.62 5.98
CA VAL A 194 -5.97 8.91 6.28
C VAL A 194 -5.14 9.35 5.08
N GLY A 195 -4.37 8.43 4.47
CA GLY A 195 -3.55 8.69 3.29
C GLY A 195 -4.37 9.15 2.10
N ALA A 196 -5.49 8.48 1.80
CA ALA A 196 -6.39 8.86 0.72
C ALA A 196 -7.01 10.25 0.96
N THR A 197 -7.43 10.54 2.19
CA THR A 197 -7.99 11.84 2.57
C THR A 197 -6.95 12.95 2.38
N VAL A 198 -5.74 12.76 2.89
CA VAL A 198 -4.63 13.72 2.74
C VAL A 198 -4.25 13.86 1.26
N GLY A 199 -4.16 12.75 0.53
CA GLY A 199 -3.80 12.73 -0.89
C GLY A 199 -4.76 13.53 -1.75
N ASN A 200 -6.03 13.64 -1.37
CA ASN A 200 -7.03 14.43 -2.10
C ASN A 200 -6.83 15.95 -1.93
N PHE A 201 -6.17 16.40 -0.87
CA PHE A 201 -5.89 17.83 -0.64
C PHE A 201 -4.49 18.26 -1.14
N LEU A 202 -3.63 17.30 -1.47
CA LEU A 202 -2.29 17.58 -1.97
C LEU A 202 -2.30 17.82 -3.47
N SER A 203 -1.41 18.71 -3.95
CA SER A 203 -1.15 18.77 -5.38
C SER A 203 -0.45 17.50 -5.86
N LEU A 204 -0.54 17.19 -7.16
CA LEU A 204 0.08 16.00 -7.76
C LEU A 204 1.60 15.93 -7.47
N GLN A 205 2.28 17.08 -7.49
CA GLN A 205 3.72 17.16 -7.21
C GLN A 205 4.02 16.86 -5.73
N GLU A 206 3.24 17.43 -4.82
CA GLU A 206 3.39 17.20 -3.38
C GLU A 206 3.02 15.77 -3.00
N GLY A 207 1.98 15.20 -3.61
CA GLY A 207 1.57 13.81 -3.40
C GLY A 207 2.66 12.82 -3.78
N VAL A 208 3.29 13.00 -4.95
CA VAL A 208 4.41 12.14 -5.37
C VAL A 208 5.64 12.31 -4.50
N ALA A 209 5.96 13.53 -4.09
CA ALA A 209 7.03 13.77 -3.12
C ALA A 209 6.76 13.09 -1.77
N ALA A 210 5.53 13.16 -1.26
CA ALA A 210 5.13 12.53 -0.01
C ALA A 210 5.22 10.99 -0.09
N MET A 211 4.78 10.39 -1.20
CA MET A 211 4.94 8.95 -1.43
C MET A 211 6.40 8.51 -1.39
N MET A 212 7.28 9.21 -2.10
CA MET A 212 8.72 8.92 -2.07
C MET A 212 9.31 9.07 -0.66
N PHE A 213 8.89 10.10 0.08
CA PHE A 213 9.34 10.32 1.45
C PHE A 213 8.96 9.17 2.39
N PHE A 214 7.70 8.71 2.34
CA PHE A 214 7.25 7.59 3.16
C PHE A 214 7.91 6.28 2.76
N ASP A 215 8.07 6.01 1.46
CA ASP A 215 8.74 4.80 1.00
C ASP A 215 10.23 4.78 1.41
N ILE A 216 10.92 5.92 1.42
CA ILE A 216 12.29 6.04 1.96
C ILE A 216 12.32 5.78 3.47
N ILE A 217 11.37 6.32 4.24
CA ILE A 217 11.27 6.06 5.70
C ILE A 217 11.06 4.58 5.98
N ILE A 218 10.31 3.87 5.15
CA ILE A 218 10.12 2.42 5.30
C ILE A 218 11.38 1.68 4.89
N LEU A 219 12.02 2.05 3.78
CA LEU A 219 13.14 1.30 3.23
C LEU A 219 14.44 1.49 4.04
N LEU A 220 14.69 2.69 4.56
CA LEU A 220 15.96 3.05 5.21
C LEU A 220 16.25 2.22 6.46
N PRO A 221 15.33 2.05 7.44
CA PRO A 221 15.55 1.18 8.59
C PRO A 221 15.80 -0.27 8.17
N TYR A 222 15.11 -0.76 7.14
CA TYR A 222 15.31 -2.12 6.69
C TYR A 222 16.65 -2.30 5.98
N LEU A 223 17.09 -1.34 5.17
CA LEU A 223 18.41 -1.37 4.56
C LEU A 223 19.53 -1.29 5.60
N VAL A 224 19.37 -0.44 6.62
CA VAL A 224 20.35 -0.31 7.71
C VAL A 224 20.39 -1.56 8.60
N CYS A 225 19.24 -2.19 8.86
CA CYS A 225 19.18 -3.39 9.71
C CYS A 225 19.37 -4.73 8.97
N CYS A 226 19.23 -4.76 7.65
CA CYS A 226 19.42 -5.96 6.82
C CYS A 226 20.66 -5.92 5.92
N LEU A 227 21.46 -4.85 5.93
CA LEU A 227 22.87 -5.01 5.58
C LEU A 227 23.52 -5.81 6.72
N PRO A 228 23.96 -7.05 6.48
CA PRO A 228 24.82 -7.71 7.45
C PRO A 228 26.11 -6.90 7.56
N GLU A 229 26.63 -6.74 8.78
CA GLU A 229 28.08 -6.69 8.94
C GLU A 229 28.69 -8.01 8.43
#